data_AF-A0A7C1ESD1-F1
#
_entry.id   AF-A0A7C1ESD1-F1
#
_cell.length_a   1.000
_cell.length_b   1.000
_cell.length_c   1.000
_cell.angle_alpha   90.00
_cell.angle_beta   90.00
_cell.angle_gamma   90.00
#
_symmetry.space_group_name_H-M   'P 1'
#
loop_
_entity.id
_entity.type
_entity.pdbx_description
1 polymer ?
#
loop_
_entity_poly.entity_id
_entity_poly.type
_entity_poly.pdbx_seq_one_letter_code
_entity_poly.pdbx_strand_id
1 'polypeptide(L)' 'MLTETRPLIEINQQAISLLYKELGVIDAVRFLKQFTPGYGNYTLEREKLFGKKTLDELVNEIEKRRKPPI' A
#
# COMPACT_ATOMS: atom_id res chain seq x y z
N MET A 1 8.07 2.08 -39.19
CA MET A 1 7.57 1.24 -38.09
C MET A 1 6.86 2.15 -37.11
N LEU A 2 5.57 1.93 -36.87
CA LEU A 2 4.87 2.60 -35.75
C LEU A 2 5.31 1.87 -34.49
N THR A 3 6.21 2.47 -33.71
CA THR A 3 6.51 1.97 -32.37
C THR A 3 5.32 2.32 -31.50
N GLU A 4 4.46 1.35 -31.21
CA GLU A 4 3.40 1.47 -30.21
C GLU A 4 4.06 1.85 -28.87
N THR A 5 3.96 3.12 -28.50
CA THR A 5 4.54 3.63 -27.25
C THR A 5 3.72 3.13 -26.08
N ARG A 6 4.35 2.34 -25.20
CA ARG A 6 3.71 1.85 -23.98
C ARG A 6 3.20 3.03 -23.13
N PRO A 7 1.95 2.99 -22.63
CA PRO A 7 1.45 3.99 -21.71
C PRO A 7 2.34 4.12 -20.47
N LEU A 8 2.61 5.34 -20.02
CA LEU A 8 3.43 5.61 -18.84
C LEU A 8 2.89 4.93 -17.58
N ILE A 9 1.56 4.75 -17.49
CA ILE A 9 0.94 4.06 -16.37
C ILE A 9 1.40 2.61 -16.23
N GLU A 10 1.56 1.89 -17.35
CA GLU A 10 2.01 0.50 -17.35
C GLU A 10 3.49 0.41 -16.93
N ILE A 11 4.32 1.34 -17.41
CA ILE A 11 5.73 1.45 -17.03
C ILE A 11 5.85 1.72 -15.52
N ASN A 12 5.05 2.65 -15.00
CA ASN A 12 5.06 3.00 -13.58
C ASN A 12 4.59 1.84 -12.69
N GLN A 13 3.54 1.12 -13.09
CA GLN A 13 3.08 -0.07 -12.36
C GLN A 13 4.16 -1.16 -12.31
N GLN A 14 4.82 -1.41 -13.44
CA GLN A 14 5.92 -2.37 -13.50
C GLN A 14 7.09 -1.93 -12.60
N ALA A 15 7.48 -0.66 -12.66
CA ALA A 15 8.57 -0.11 -11.85
C ALA A 15 8.28 -0.21 -10.35
N ILE A 16 7.07 0.14 -9.91
CA ILE A 16 6.67 0.04 -8.50
C ILE A 16 6.73 -1.41 -8.02
N SER A 17 6.27 -2.37 -8.83
CA SER A 17 6.33 -3.79 -8.48
C SER A 17 7.78 -4.28 -8.33
N LEU A 18 8.68 -3.87 -9.21
CA LEU A 18 10.10 -4.20 -9.12
C LEU A 18 10.75 -3.57 -7.88
N LEU A 19 10.45 -2.31 -7.58
CA LEU A 19 10.96 -1.65 -6.38
C LEU A 19 10.51 -2.38 -5.10
N TYR A 20 9.26 -2.80 -5.02
CA TYR A 20 8.78 -3.60 -3.88
C TYR A 20 9.49 -4.94 -3.75
N LYS A 21 9.78 -5.60 -4.87
CA LYS A 21 10.47 -6.89 -4.87
C LYS A 21 11.92 -6.75 -4.41
N GLU A 22 12.63 -5.75 -4.90
CA GLU A 22 14.09 -5.64 -4.71
C GLU A 22 14.47 -4.86 -3.44
N LEU A 23 13.68 -3.86 -3.04
CA LEU A 23 13.98 -3.01 -1.86
C LEU A 23 13.09 -3.34 -0.65
N GLY A 24 12.01 -4.10 -0.85
CA GLY A 24 10.95 -4.21 0.14
C GLY A 24 10.08 -2.95 0.21
N VAL A 25 8.91 -3.09 0.84
CA VAL A 25 7.85 -2.05 0.82
C VAL A 25 8.31 -0.74 1.48
N ILE A 26 9.05 -0.82 2.60
CA ILE A 26 9.43 0.36 3.37
C ILE A 26 10.37 1.27 2.59
N ASP A 27 11.46 0.71 2.05
CA ASP A 27 12.48 1.50 1.36
C ASP A 27 12.03 1.91 -0.05
N ALA A 28 11.23 1.08 -0.73
CA ALA A 28 10.59 1.47 -1.98
C ALA A 28 9.66 2.68 -1.82
N VAL A 29 8.81 2.72 -0.77
CA VAL A 29 7.94 3.87 -0.52
C VAL A 29 8.76 5.12 -0.19
N ARG A 30 9.84 5.00 0.60
CA ARG A 30 10.75 6.11 0.88
C ARG A 30 11.43 6.64 -0.38
N PHE A 31 11.87 5.74 -1.26
CA PHE A 31 12.45 6.10 -2.56
C PHE A 31 11.45 6.88 -3.41
N LEU A 32 10.21 6.37 -3.58
CA LEU A 32 9.17 7.06 -4.36
C LEU A 32 8.86 8.46 -3.80
N LYS A 33 8.86 8.62 -2.47
CA LYS A 33 8.63 9.90 -1.80
C LYS A 33 9.68 10.98 -2.08
N GLN A 34 10.85 10.61 -2.61
CA GLN A 34 11.87 11.59 -3.04
C GLN A 34 11.43 12.36 -4.30
N PHE A 35 10.57 11.76 -5.13
CA PHE A 35 10.17 12.31 -6.43
C PHE A 35 8.75 12.87 -6.42
N THR A 36 7.92 12.47 -5.44
CA THR A 36 6.54 12.94 -5.34
C THR A 36 6.06 12.93 -3.89
N PRO A 37 5.24 13.91 -3.46
CA PRO A 37 4.57 13.86 -2.16
C PRO A 37 3.58 12.68 -2.06
N GLY A 38 3.24 12.04 -3.19
CA GLY A 38 2.18 11.04 -3.27
C GLY A 38 0.79 11.67 -3.31
N TYR A 39 -0.22 10.85 -3.10
CA TYR A 39 -1.63 11.24 -3.10
C TYR A 39 -2.35 10.57 -1.92
N GLY A 40 -3.48 11.17 -1.51
CA GLY A 40 -4.28 10.69 -0.39
C GLY A 40 -3.90 11.35 0.94
N ASN A 41 -4.72 11.09 1.95
CA ASN A 41 -4.49 11.57 3.31
C ASN A 41 -4.64 10.39 4.26
N TYR A 42 -3.52 9.68 4.46
CA TYR A 42 -3.52 8.49 5.30
C TYR A 42 -3.99 8.76 6.72
N THR A 43 -3.80 9.97 7.27
CA THR A 43 -4.32 10.33 8.59
C THR A 43 -5.84 10.27 8.61
N LEU A 44 -6.51 10.90 7.64
CA LEU A 44 -7.98 10.88 7.53
C LEU A 44 -8.52 9.50 7.15
N GLU A 45 -7.83 8.78 6.26
CA GLU A 45 -8.22 7.42 5.86
C GLU A 45 -8.10 6.44 7.03
N ARG A 46 -6.98 6.49 7.77
CA ARG A 46 -6.75 5.69 8.98
C ARG A 46 -7.81 5.98 10.04
N GLU A 47 -8.16 7.24 10.23
CA GLU A 47 -9.21 7.64 11.19
C GLU A 47 -10.57 7.05 10.80
N LYS A 48 -10.95 7.10 9.52
CA LYS A 48 -12.19 6.47 9.05
C LYS A 48 -12.20 4.95 9.24
N LEU A 49 -11.07 4.28 9.01
CA LEU A 49 -10.95 2.82 9.10
C LEU A 49 -10.88 2.32 10.55
N PHE A 50 -10.16 3.05 11.42
CA PHE A 50 -9.75 2.54 12.74
C PHE A 50 -10.04 3.48 13.91
N GLY A 51 -10.38 4.75 13.67
CA GLY A 51 -10.51 5.77 14.73
C GLY A 51 -11.58 5.48 15.78
N LYS A 52 -12.57 4.64 15.44
CA LYS A 52 -13.61 4.18 16.37
C LYS A 52 -13.28 2.87 17.10
N LYS A 53 -12.16 2.23 16.78
CA LYS A 53 -11.77 0.94 17.34
C LYS A 53 -10.73 1.13 18.43
N THR A 54 -10.98 0.51 19.57
CA THR A 54 -9.98 0.35 20.62
C THR A 54 -8.93 -0.68 20.20
N LEU A 55 -7.77 -0.67 20.86
CA LEU A 55 -6.73 -1.68 20.64
C LEU A 55 -7.26 -3.10 20.92
N ASP A 56 -8.05 -3.26 21.99
CA ASP A 56 -8.60 -4.56 22.38
C ASP A 56 -9.57 -5.10 21.32
N GLU A 57 -10.40 -4.25 20.73
CA GLU A 57 -11.28 -4.65 19.61
C GLU A 57 -10.49 -5.11 18.39
N LEU A 58 -9.41 -4.41 18.05
CA LEU A 58 -8.53 -4.78 16.94
C LEU A 58 -7.84 -6.13 17.19
N VAL A 59 -7.30 -6.34 18.38
CA VAL A 59 -6.66 -7.61 18.76
C VAL A 59 -7.67 -8.76 18.71
N ASN A 60 -8.87 -8.56 19.25
CA ASN A 60 -9.93 -9.56 19.21
C ASN A 60 -10.35 -9.92 17.77
N GLU A 61 -10.41 -8.95 16.86
CA GLU A 61 -10.68 -9.20 15.44
C GLU A 61 -9.58 -10.02 14.76
N ILE A 62 -8.31 -9.75 15.07
CA ILE A 62 -7.17 -10.52 14.55
C ILE A 62 -7.26 -11.98 15.04
N GLU A 63 -7.51 -12.17 16.34
CA GLU A 63 -7.61 -13.51 16.93
C GLU A 63 -8.81 -14.30 16.38
N LYS A 64 -9.96 -13.64 16.16
CA LYS A 64 -11.12 -14.27 15.51
C LYS A 64 -10.81 -14.75 14.09
N ARG A 65 -10.03 -13.98 13.30
CA ARG A 65 -9.63 -14.37 11.95
C ARG A 65 -8.62 -15.52 11.92
N ARG A 66 -7.82 -15.69 12.97
CA ARG A 66 -6.83 -16.76 13.10
C ARG A 66 -7.46 -18.11 13.46
N LYS A 67 -8.62 -18.10 14.11
CA LYS A 67 -9.35 -19.34 14.42
C LYS A 67 -9.95 -19.92 13.12
N PRO A 68 -9.73 -21.21 12.83
CA PRO A 68 -10.41 -21.86 11.71
C PRO A 68 -11.94 -21.82 11.95
N PRO A 69 -12.75 -21.79 10.88
CA PRO A 69 -14.20 -21.92 11.03
C PRO A 69 -14.50 -23.25 11.74
N ILE A 70 -15.32 -23.18 12.79
CA ILE A 70 -15.83 -24.35 13.54
C ILE A 70 -16.86 -25.06 12.67
#